data_AF-A0A0E3PHM2-F1
#
_entry.id   AF-A0A0E3PHM2-F1
#
_cell.length_a   1.000
_cell.length_b   1.000
_cell.length_c   1.000
_cell.angle_alpha   90.00
_cell.angle_beta   90.00
_cell.angle_gamma   90.00
#
_symmetry.space_group_name_H-M   'P 1'
#
loop_
_entity.id
_entity.type
_entity.pdbx_description
1 polymer ?
#
loop_
_entity_poly.entity_id
_entity_poly.type
_entity_poly.pdbx_seq_one_letter_code
_entity_poly.pdbx_strand_id
1 'polypeptide(L)'
;MTIGIVSYGAYVPRYRIKIEEIARLWGDDAEALRNGLMVYEKSVPDVDEDAATIAVEAARYAMARSGVDTSRIGAVYTGSESHPYAVKPTSTIVAQAIGATPEMTAADFEFACKAGTAAVQACMGLVGSGMIDLGMAIGADVSQGAPSDALEYTAAAGGVACLIGRKESELAAIIEDTYSFTTDTPDFWRREGMPYPEHGGRFTGEPGYFKHVTNGAKGLLEKIGTKPEDYDYAVFHQPNGKFPSKAAKMLGFTKTQITPGLVVPKIGNTYSGSCLMGIAATLDQAKPGDRIFATAFGSGAGADAFSITVTDRIEEIRNRAPTVSEIIKDPVYIDYARYARHKGKIRLA
;
A
#
# COMPACT_ATOMS: atom_id res chain seq x y z
N MET A 1 -5.86 10.83 -23.13
CA MET A 1 -4.97 9.69 -23.45
C MET A 1 -5.15 8.66 -22.36
N THR A 2 -5.41 7.41 -22.72
CA THR A 2 -5.71 6.33 -21.77
C THR A 2 -4.43 5.88 -21.07
N ILE A 3 -4.42 5.90 -19.74
CA ILE A 3 -3.31 5.44 -18.90
C ILE A 3 -3.89 4.48 -17.88
N GLY A 4 -3.17 3.42 -17.54
CA GLY A 4 -3.70 2.43 -16.63
C GLY A 4 -2.66 1.49 -16.07
N ILE A 5 -3.16 0.58 -15.24
CA ILE A 5 -2.42 -0.52 -14.65
C ILE A 5 -2.41 -1.65 -15.69
N VAL A 6 -1.23 -1.95 -16.24
CA VAL A 6 -0.99 -3.12 -17.11
C VAL A 6 -1.03 -4.41 -16.28
N SER A 7 -0.40 -4.38 -15.11
CA SER A 7 -0.46 -5.47 -14.14
C SER A 7 -0.10 -4.95 -12.75
N TYR A 8 -0.30 -5.80 -11.76
CA TYR A 8 0.03 -5.54 -10.37
C TYR A 8 0.62 -6.80 -9.76
N GLY A 9 1.28 -6.69 -8.61
CA GLY A 9 1.82 -7.82 -7.85
C GLY A 9 1.90 -7.44 -6.38
N ALA A 10 1.53 -8.35 -5.48
CA ALA A 10 1.48 -8.09 -4.05
C ALA A 10 2.36 -9.10 -3.31
N TYR A 11 2.98 -8.68 -2.22
CA TYR A 11 3.73 -9.57 -1.35
C TYR A 11 3.44 -9.23 0.11
N VAL A 12 3.24 -10.26 0.93
CA VAL A 12 3.13 -10.17 2.38
C VAL A 12 3.97 -11.31 2.95
N PRO A 13 4.90 -11.05 3.90
CA PRO A 13 5.68 -12.09 4.56
C PRO A 13 4.82 -13.19 5.17
N ARG A 14 5.39 -14.36 5.44
CA ARG A 14 4.61 -15.51 5.95
C ARG A 14 4.28 -15.44 7.44
N TYR A 15 5.08 -14.77 8.26
CA TYR A 15 4.83 -14.77 9.70
C TYR A 15 3.72 -13.82 10.11
N ARG A 16 2.96 -14.20 11.14
CA ARG A 16 1.93 -13.36 11.77
C ARG A 16 2.11 -13.35 13.27
N ILE A 17 1.87 -12.20 13.88
CA ILE A 17 1.65 -12.09 15.33
C ILE A 17 0.21 -11.67 15.56
N LYS A 18 -0.46 -12.38 16.47
CA LYS A 18 -1.81 -12.05 16.93
C LYS A 18 -1.76 -10.87 17.90
N ILE A 19 -2.78 -10.03 17.91
CA ILE A 19 -2.81 -8.88 18.83
C ILE A 19 -2.78 -9.32 20.28
N GLU A 20 -3.33 -10.49 20.60
CA GLU A 20 -3.39 -11.09 21.93
C GLU A 20 -1.98 -11.36 22.47
N GLU A 21 -1.02 -11.72 21.61
CA GLU A 21 0.38 -11.94 22.04
C GLU A 21 1.08 -10.65 22.45
N ILE A 22 0.78 -9.54 21.77
CA ILE A 22 1.32 -8.21 22.09
C ILE A 22 0.65 -7.69 23.37
N ALA A 23 -0.68 -7.79 23.44
CA ALA A 23 -1.45 -7.33 24.60
C ALA A 23 -1.09 -8.08 25.87
N ARG A 24 -0.87 -9.40 25.78
CA ARG A 24 -0.43 -10.24 26.91
C ARG A 24 0.89 -9.77 27.50
N LEU A 25 1.83 -9.27 26.69
CA LEU A 25 3.11 -8.78 27.19
C LEU A 25 2.94 -7.46 27.97
N TRP A 26 2.16 -6.53 27.43
CA TRP A 26 2.02 -5.18 28.00
C TRP A 26 0.94 -5.07 29.07
N GLY A 27 0.12 -6.11 29.25
CA GLY A 27 -1.01 -6.09 30.18
C GLY A 27 -2.22 -5.32 29.66
N ASP A 28 -2.35 -5.19 28.34
CA ASP A 28 -3.45 -4.50 27.69
C ASP A 28 -4.69 -5.41 27.52
N ASP A 29 -5.87 -4.80 27.41
CA ASP A 29 -7.11 -5.50 27.08
C ASP A 29 -7.16 -5.82 25.58
N ALA A 30 -6.86 -7.08 25.25
CA ALA A 30 -6.85 -7.57 23.88
C ALA A 30 -8.22 -7.46 23.18
N GLU A 31 -9.34 -7.65 23.89
CA GLU A 31 -10.67 -7.59 23.30
C GLU A 31 -11.05 -6.15 22.97
N ALA A 32 -10.75 -5.21 23.87
CA ALA A 32 -10.94 -3.78 23.63
C ALA A 32 -10.10 -3.30 22.44
N LEU A 33 -8.83 -3.73 22.34
CA LEU A 33 -7.95 -3.41 21.21
C LEU A 33 -8.47 -4.00 19.89
N ARG A 34 -8.90 -5.26 19.92
CA ARG A 34 -9.48 -5.96 18.76
C ARG A 34 -10.66 -5.20 18.18
N ASN A 35 -11.60 -4.82 19.04
CA ASN A 35 -12.83 -4.14 18.66
C ASN A 35 -12.57 -2.67 18.31
N GLY A 36 -11.65 -2.01 19.01
CA GLY A 36 -11.31 -0.61 18.83
C GLY A 36 -10.53 -0.33 17.54
N LEU A 37 -9.56 -1.19 17.22
CA LEU A 37 -8.73 -1.08 16.01
C LEU A 37 -9.31 -1.85 14.82
N MET A 38 -10.13 -2.87 15.06
CA MET A 38 -10.54 -3.85 14.06
C MET A 38 -9.34 -4.52 13.38
N VAL A 39 -8.35 -4.90 14.19
CA VAL A 39 -7.15 -5.66 13.77
C VAL A 39 -7.07 -6.91 14.60
N TYR A 40 -6.82 -8.06 13.97
CA TYR A 40 -6.77 -9.37 14.62
C TYR A 40 -5.35 -9.92 14.68
N GLU A 41 -4.57 -9.62 13.64
CA GLU A 41 -3.19 -10.06 13.49
C GLU A 41 -2.49 -9.12 12.52
N LYS A 42 -1.16 -9.15 12.54
CA LYS A 42 -0.33 -8.39 11.60
C LYS A 42 0.82 -9.22 11.06
N SER A 43 1.28 -8.88 9.86
CA SER A 43 2.44 -9.53 9.24
C SER A 43 3.75 -9.12 9.92
N VAL A 44 4.68 -10.07 9.93
CA VAL A 44 6.03 -9.91 10.46
C VAL A 44 6.99 -10.47 9.38
N PRO A 45 8.00 -9.70 8.95
CA PRO A 45 9.02 -10.23 8.05
C PRO A 45 9.88 -11.27 8.78
N ASP A 46 10.44 -12.24 8.07
CA ASP A 46 11.56 -13.01 8.60
C ASP A 46 12.80 -12.12 8.77
N VAL A 47 13.83 -12.65 9.41
CA VAL A 47 15.10 -11.95 9.69
C VAL A 47 15.89 -11.59 8.43
N ASP A 48 15.59 -12.22 7.29
CA ASP A 48 16.20 -12.01 5.98
C ASP A 48 15.26 -11.28 4.99
N GLU A 49 14.14 -10.74 5.48
CA GLU A 49 13.20 -9.96 4.70
C GLU A 49 13.20 -8.47 5.10
N ASP A 50 13.33 -7.59 4.11
CA ASP A 50 13.28 -6.13 4.28
C ASP A 50 12.36 -5.48 3.24
N ALA A 51 12.25 -4.14 3.24
CA ALA A 51 11.41 -3.44 2.27
C ALA A 51 11.87 -3.66 0.81
N ALA A 52 13.16 -3.91 0.55
CA ALA A 52 13.67 -4.20 -0.79
C ALA A 52 13.27 -5.61 -1.24
N THR A 53 13.41 -6.64 -0.40
CA THR A 53 13.01 -8.01 -0.78
C THR A 53 11.51 -8.09 -1.03
N ILE A 54 10.71 -7.43 -0.18
CA ILE A 54 9.26 -7.30 -0.36
C ILE A 54 8.92 -6.60 -1.69
N ALA A 55 9.60 -5.48 -1.99
CA ALA A 55 9.43 -4.76 -3.26
C ALA A 55 9.80 -5.63 -4.48
N VAL A 56 10.90 -6.40 -4.40
CA VAL A 56 11.34 -7.32 -5.43
C VAL A 56 10.30 -8.40 -5.70
N GLU A 57 9.77 -9.05 -4.65
CA GLU A 57 8.76 -10.11 -4.82
C GLU A 57 7.45 -9.56 -5.39
N ALA A 58 7.00 -8.40 -4.92
CA ALA A 58 5.84 -7.72 -5.50
C ALA A 58 6.05 -7.38 -6.98
N ALA A 59 7.23 -6.86 -7.35
CA ALA A 59 7.57 -6.54 -8.74
C ALA A 59 7.67 -7.79 -9.62
N ARG A 60 8.27 -8.88 -9.12
CA ARG A 60 8.32 -10.18 -9.81
C ARG A 60 6.93 -10.72 -10.09
N TYR A 61 6.01 -10.62 -9.13
CA TYR A 61 4.61 -11.03 -9.37
C TYR A 61 3.90 -10.11 -10.35
N ALA A 62 4.18 -8.81 -10.37
CA ALA A 62 3.64 -7.91 -11.39
C ALA A 62 4.15 -8.27 -12.80
N MET A 63 5.42 -8.65 -12.92
CA MET A 63 6.02 -9.09 -14.19
C MET A 63 5.50 -10.47 -14.63
N ALA A 64 5.41 -11.43 -13.72
CA ALA A 64 4.83 -12.74 -13.99
C ALA A 64 3.36 -12.63 -14.42
N ARG A 65 2.62 -11.70 -13.78
CA ARG A 65 1.21 -11.43 -14.10
C ARG A 65 1.03 -10.85 -15.50
N SER A 66 1.86 -9.89 -15.91
CA SER A 66 1.75 -9.28 -17.25
C SER A 66 2.31 -10.15 -18.37
N GLY A 67 3.47 -10.77 -18.15
CA GLY A 67 4.27 -11.42 -19.19
C GLY A 67 4.91 -10.44 -20.18
N VAL A 68 5.03 -9.15 -19.84
CA VAL A 68 5.68 -8.15 -20.70
C VAL A 68 7.20 -8.22 -20.59
N ASP A 69 7.87 -7.80 -21.66
CA ASP A 69 9.33 -7.66 -21.69
C ASP A 69 9.79 -6.56 -20.71
N THR A 70 10.76 -6.89 -19.87
CA THR A 70 11.33 -6.00 -18.85
C THR A 70 12.08 -4.82 -19.48
N SER A 71 12.59 -4.97 -20.72
CA SER A 71 13.28 -3.92 -21.46
C SER A 71 12.38 -2.70 -21.78
N ARG A 72 11.06 -2.87 -21.72
CA ARG A 72 10.07 -1.81 -21.94
C ARG A 72 9.90 -0.89 -20.72
N ILE A 73 10.43 -1.28 -19.56
CA ILE A 73 10.31 -0.51 -18.32
C ILE A 73 11.32 0.63 -18.35
N GLY A 74 10.86 1.86 -18.56
CA GLY A 74 11.71 3.04 -18.57
C GLY A 74 11.83 3.73 -17.20
N ALA A 75 11.06 3.31 -16.19
CA ALA A 75 11.17 3.82 -14.84
C ALA A 75 10.86 2.77 -13.76
N VAL A 76 11.63 2.76 -12.66
CA VAL A 76 11.33 1.99 -11.44
C VAL A 76 11.34 2.93 -10.23
N TYR A 77 10.19 3.10 -9.58
CA TYR A 77 10.00 3.99 -8.44
C TYR A 77 9.47 3.24 -7.23
N THR A 78 10.16 3.36 -6.10
CA THR A 78 9.83 2.65 -4.86
C THR A 78 9.51 3.65 -3.76
N GLY A 79 8.25 3.66 -3.30
CA GLY A 79 7.80 4.39 -2.13
C GLY A 79 7.91 3.55 -0.85
N SER A 80 8.60 4.10 0.15
CA SER A 80 8.76 3.46 1.46
C SER A 80 9.06 4.50 2.54
N GLU A 81 8.88 4.14 3.81
CA GLU A 81 9.47 4.84 4.96
C GLU A 81 10.52 3.97 5.70
N SER A 82 10.81 2.80 5.12
CA SER A 82 11.67 1.77 5.66
C SER A 82 12.67 1.25 4.62
N HIS A 83 13.12 2.14 3.74
CA HIS A 83 14.24 1.89 2.83
C HIS A 83 15.42 1.27 3.61
N PRO A 84 16.01 0.14 3.15
CA PRO A 84 17.06 -0.54 3.92
C PRO A 84 18.34 0.28 4.08
N TYR A 85 18.56 1.25 3.19
CA TYR A 85 19.70 2.15 3.22
C TYR A 85 19.21 3.59 3.28
N ALA A 86 19.83 4.41 4.13
CA ALA A 86 19.60 5.86 4.13
C ALA A 86 20.09 6.53 2.83
N VAL A 87 21.18 6.03 2.24
CA VAL A 87 21.81 6.61 1.03
C VAL A 87 22.22 5.53 0.03
N LYS A 88 21.25 4.72 -0.41
CA LYS A 88 21.37 3.81 -1.58
C LYS A 88 19.95 3.41 -2.04
N PRO A 89 19.55 3.71 -3.29
CA PRO A 89 18.15 3.54 -3.67
C PRO A 89 17.72 2.07 -3.75
N THR A 90 16.62 1.75 -3.10
CA THR A 90 15.86 0.50 -3.19
C THR A 90 15.45 0.22 -4.63
N SER A 91 15.07 1.25 -5.37
CA SER A 91 14.64 1.14 -6.76
C SER A 91 15.73 0.58 -7.68
N THR A 92 17.01 0.84 -7.39
CA THR A 92 18.12 0.23 -8.15
C THR A 92 18.25 -1.27 -7.87
N ILE A 93 17.99 -1.70 -6.63
CA ILE A 93 17.98 -3.14 -6.27
C ILE A 93 16.84 -3.83 -7.01
N VAL A 94 15.64 -3.25 -6.96
CA VAL A 94 14.46 -3.84 -7.60
C VAL A 94 14.65 -3.95 -9.11
N ALA A 95 15.07 -2.86 -9.76
CA ALA A 95 15.26 -2.84 -11.21
C ALA A 95 16.27 -3.88 -11.68
N GLN A 96 17.39 -4.04 -10.96
CA GLN A 96 18.38 -5.08 -11.25
C GLN A 96 17.78 -6.48 -11.04
N ALA A 97 17.02 -6.69 -9.97
CA ALA A 97 16.45 -7.99 -9.61
C ALA A 97 15.35 -8.49 -10.56
N ILE A 98 14.68 -7.57 -11.26
CA ILE A 98 13.68 -7.89 -12.30
C ILE A 98 14.23 -7.79 -13.73
N GLY A 99 15.50 -7.39 -13.91
CA GLY A 99 16.11 -7.27 -15.24
C GLY A 99 15.59 -6.09 -16.08
N ALA A 100 15.18 -4.99 -15.44
CA ALA A 100 14.80 -3.75 -16.13
C ALA A 100 16.01 -2.85 -16.48
N THR A 101 17.15 -3.08 -15.83
CA THR A 101 18.40 -2.36 -16.10
C THR A 101 18.98 -2.68 -17.49
N PRO A 102 19.75 -1.77 -18.12
CA PRO A 102 20.23 -0.50 -17.57
C PRO A 102 19.49 0.75 -18.05
N GLU A 103 18.62 0.66 -19.05
CA GLU A 103 18.04 1.80 -19.77
C GLU A 103 16.74 2.31 -19.13
N MET A 104 16.83 2.82 -17.91
CA MET A 104 15.67 3.29 -17.15
C MET A 104 16.06 4.33 -16.10
N THR A 105 15.11 5.17 -15.70
CA THR A 105 15.27 6.04 -14.52
C THR A 105 14.81 5.33 -13.25
N ALA A 106 15.42 5.66 -12.11
CA ALA A 106 15.03 5.09 -10.82
C ALA A 106 15.13 6.14 -9.71
N ALA A 107 14.20 6.07 -8.76
CA ALA A 107 14.17 6.95 -7.60
C ALA A 107 13.35 6.33 -6.46
N ASP A 108 13.81 6.54 -5.23
CA ASP A 108 13.06 6.21 -4.03
C ASP A 108 12.20 7.40 -3.63
N PHE A 109 10.96 7.12 -3.22
CA PHE A 109 9.95 8.12 -2.86
C PHE A 109 9.70 8.06 -1.37
N GLU A 110 9.68 9.23 -0.73
CA GLU A 110 9.34 9.38 0.68
C GLU A 110 8.21 10.39 0.83
N PHE A 111 7.06 9.93 1.30
CA PHE A 111 5.95 10.75 1.79
C PHE A 111 5.07 9.88 2.69
N ALA A 112 5.64 9.44 3.82
CA ALA A 112 4.99 8.51 4.75
C ALA A 112 4.24 7.40 3.98
N CYS A 113 3.02 7.05 4.41
CA CYS A 113 2.21 6.00 3.79
C CYS A 113 1.66 6.31 2.38
N LYS A 114 1.83 7.52 1.81
CA LYS A 114 1.40 7.80 0.41
C LYS A 114 2.51 7.64 -0.61
N ALA A 115 3.74 7.34 -0.18
CA ALA A 115 4.90 7.28 -1.07
C ALA A 115 4.68 6.35 -2.28
N GLY A 116 4.02 5.20 -2.08
CA GLY A 116 3.68 4.27 -3.16
C GLY A 116 2.71 4.85 -4.20
N THR A 117 1.71 5.64 -3.78
CA THR A 117 0.78 6.29 -4.73
C THR A 117 1.39 7.51 -5.43
N ALA A 118 2.33 8.21 -4.78
CA ALA A 118 3.13 9.24 -5.44
C ALA A 118 3.97 8.63 -6.57
N ALA A 119 4.56 7.44 -6.37
CA ALA A 119 5.26 6.71 -7.42
C ALA A 119 4.33 6.34 -8.59
N VAL A 120 3.08 5.94 -8.31
CA VAL A 120 2.06 5.66 -9.35
C VAL A 120 1.80 6.91 -10.20
N GLN A 121 1.54 8.06 -9.56
CA GLN A 121 1.30 9.33 -10.27
C GLN A 121 2.52 9.77 -11.11
N ALA A 122 3.74 9.58 -10.59
CA ALA A 122 4.96 9.87 -11.33
C ALA A 122 5.09 8.98 -12.58
N CYS A 123 4.83 7.68 -12.46
CA CYS A 123 4.80 6.76 -13.61
C CYS A 123 3.70 7.14 -14.61
N MET A 124 2.51 7.53 -14.15
CA MET A 124 1.44 8.03 -15.03
C MET A 124 1.90 9.24 -15.86
N GLY A 125 2.61 10.19 -15.25
CA GLY A 125 3.16 11.36 -15.96
C GLY A 125 4.17 11.00 -17.05
N LEU A 126 5.13 10.11 -16.73
CA LEU A 126 6.16 9.68 -17.69
C LEU A 126 5.59 8.85 -18.85
N VAL A 127 4.68 7.92 -18.55
CA VAL A 127 4.00 7.12 -19.58
C VAL A 127 3.07 7.99 -20.42
N GLY A 128 2.29 8.86 -19.79
CA GLY A 128 1.33 9.75 -20.45
C GLY A 128 1.98 10.75 -21.40
N SER A 129 3.15 11.28 -21.01
CA SER A 129 3.96 12.16 -21.87
C SER A 129 4.68 11.43 -23.01
N GLY A 130 4.77 10.09 -22.94
CA GLY A 130 5.50 9.28 -23.90
C GLY A 130 7.02 9.27 -23.70
N MET A 131 7.52 9.74 -22.55
CA MET A 131 8.94 9.66 -22.21
C MET A 131 9.40 8.22 -21.99
N ILE A 132 8.51 7.34 -21.53
CA ILE A 132 8.74 5.91 -21.34
C ILE A 132 7.54 5.11 -21.85
N ASP A 133 7.73 3.81 -22.13
CA ASP A 133 6.62 2.90 -22.48
C ASP A 133 5.90 2.39 -21.24
N LEU A 134 6.64 1.80 -20.30
CA LEU A 134 6.12 1.28 -19.03
C LEU A 134 6.87 1.87 -17.83
N GLY A 135 6.16 2.08 -16.72
CA GLY A 135 6.73 2.49 -15.43
C GLY A 135 6.32 1.54 -14.31
N MET A 136 7.27 1.09 -13.49
CA MET A 136 7.02 0.28 -12.30
C MET A 136 6.93 1.17 -11.07
N ALA A 137 5.76 1.26 -10.45
CA ALA A 137 5.52 1.99 -9.21
C ALA A 137 5.28 1.01 -8.05
N ILE A 138 6.01 1.15 -6.95
CA ILE A 138 6.00 0.20 -5.85
C ILE A 138 5.73 0.95 -4.54
N GLY A 139 4.87 0.42 -3.69
CA GLY A 139 4.76 0.80 -2.28
C GLY A 139 5.08 -0.40 -1.42
N ALA A 140 6.14 -0.34 -0.60
CA ALA A 140 6.56 -1.46 0.24
C ALA A 140 7.13 -0.95 1.56
N ASP A 141 6.78 -1.60 2.66
CA ASP A 141 7.31 -1.25 3.98
C ASP A 141 7.51 -2.45 4.90
N VAL A 142 8.46 -2.27 5.81
CA VAL A 142 8.63 -3.00 7.07
C VAL A 142 8.44 -1.99 8.21
N SER A 143 7.20 -1.62 8.44
CA SER A 143 6.81 -0.51 9.31
C SER A 143 7.29 -0.68 10.75
N GLN A 144 7.64 0.42 11.40
CA GLN A 144 8.15 0.43 12.78
C GLN A 144 7.08 0.93 13.76
N GLY A 145 6.72 0.06 14.72
CA GLY A 145 5.92 0.44 15.89
C GLY A 145 6.77 0.32 17.15
N ALA A 146 6.84 1.39 17.95
CA ALA A 146 7.57 1.39 19.22
C ALA A 146 7.00 0.32 20.17
N PRO A 147 7.84 -0.42 20.92
CA PRO A 147 7.36 -1.32 21.97
C PRO A 147 6.41 -0.60 22.93
N SER A 148 5.28 -1.23 23.25
CA SER A 148 4.22 -0.69 24.14
C SER A 148 3.40 0.47 23.57
N ASP A 149 3.66 0.92 22.34
CA ASP A 149 2.85 1.94 21.67
C ASP A 149 1.67 1.32 20.89
N ALA A 150 0.59 2.08 20.71
CA ALA A 150 -0.59 1.64 19.95
C ALA A 150 -0.25 1.21 18.51
N LEU A 151 0.75 1.81 17.88
CA LEU A 151 1.25 1.44 16.56
C LEU A 151 1.87 0.05 16.53
N GLU A 152 2.32 -0.50 17.67
CA GLU A 152 2.83 -1.87 17.72
C GLU A 152 1.76 -2.89 17.33
N TYR A 153 0.48 -2.61 17.54
CA TYR A 153 -0.61 -3.51 17.17
C TYR A 153 -0.90 -3.54 15.67
N THR A 154 -0.47 -2.52 14.91
CA THR A 154 -0.81 -2.39 13.49
C THR A 154 0.40 -2.35 12.57
N ALA A 155 1.57 -1.86 13.00
CA ALA A 155 2.75 -1.73 12.15
C ALA A 155 3.25 -3.09 11.63
N ALA A 156 3.14 -3.29 10.31
CA ALA A 156 3.30 -4.58 9.66
C ALA A 156 4.32 -4.53 8.52
N ALA A 157 4.36 -5.58 7.69
CA ALA A 157 5.23 -5.66 6.53
C ALA A 157 4.50 -6.16 5.28
N GLY A 158 4.79 -5.57 4.13
CA GLY A 158 4.24 -5.98 2.85
C GLY A 158 4.35 -4.88 1.81
N GLY A 159 4.01 -5.22 0.56
CA GLY A 159 4.14 -4.28 -0.53
C GLY A 159 3.38 -4.69 -1.78
N VAL A 160 3.19 -3.73 -2.66
CA VAL A 160 2.54 -3.90 -3.97
C VAL A 160 3.30 -3.14 -5.02
N ALA A 161 3.49 -3.77 -6.17
CA ALA A 161 4.01 -3.20 -7.39
C ALA A 161 2.88 -3.05 -8.41
N CYS A 162 2.80 -1.90 -9.07
CA CYS A 162 1.88 -1.59 -10.15
C CYS A 162 2.70 -1.22 -11.39
N LEU A 163 2.49 -1.97 -12.47
CA LEU A 163 3.08 -1.65 -13.77
C LEU A 163 2.11 -0.74 -14.53
N ILE A 164 2.54 0.48 -14.81
CA ILE A 164 1.75 1.53 -15.46
C ILE A 164 2.10 1.59 -16.94
N GLY A 165 1.08 1.70 -17.80
CA GLY A 165 1.22 1.78 -19.26
C GLY A 165 0.08 2.56 -19.91
N ARG A 166 0.12 2.71 -21.24
CA ARG A 166 -0.90 3.42 -22.04
C ARG A 166 -1.50 2.64 -23.19
N LYS A 167 -0.98 1.45 -23.48
CA LYS A 167 -1.46 0.60 -24.57
C LYS A 167 -2.73 -0.12 -24.13
N GLU A 168 -3.89 0.33 -24.61
CA GLU A 168 -5.21 -0.11 -24.14
C GLU A 168 -5.38 -1.63 -24.09
N SER A 169 -4.88 -2.35 -25.10
CA SER A 169 -4.94 -3.82 -25.15
C SER A 169 -4.15 -4.54 -24.04
N GLU A 170 -3.28 -3.83 -23.32
CA GLU A 170 -2.44 -4.37 -22.24
C GLU A 170 -2.91 -3.93 -20.85
N LEU A 171 -3.81 -2.94 -20.74
CA LEU A 171 -4.27 -2.42 -19.47
C LEU A 171 -5.22 -3.41 -18.82
N ALA A 172 -4.94 -3.85 -17.59
CA ALA A 172 -5.89 -4.59 -16.75
C ALA A 172 -6.96 -3.67 -16.15
N ALA A 173 -6.58 -2.43 -15.86
CA ALA A 173 -7.49 -1.38 -15.40
C ALA A 173 -7.02 -0.02 -15.90
N ILE A 174 -7.96 0.86 -16.25
CA ILE A 174 -7.72 2.24 -16.67
C ILE A 174 -7.80 3.14 -15.45
N ILE A 175 -6.83 4.04 -15.27
CA ILE A 175 -6.92 5.11 -14.27
C ILE A 175 -7.57 6.30 -14.98
N GLU A 176 -8.84 6.56 -14.67
CA GLU A 176 -9.63 7.60 -15.32
C GLU A 176 -9.12 9.00 -14.96
N ASP A 177 -8.84 9.21 -13.67
CA ASP A 177 -8.22 10.44 -13.19
C ASP A 177 -7.62 10.24 -11.78
N THR A 178 -6.80 11.21 -11.37
CA THR A 178 -6.23 11.33 -10.04
C THR A 178 -6.31 12.77 -9.51
N TYR A 179 -6.34 12.91 -8.18
CA TYR A 179 -6.37 14.19 -7.49
C TYR A 179 -5.61 14.08 -6.17
N SER A 180 -4.79 15.09 -5.85
CA SER A 180 -4.03 15.12 -4.60
C SER A 180 -4.42 16.32 -3.74
N PHE A 181 -4.60 16.10 -2.44
CA PHE A 181 -4.82 17.14 -1.43
C PHE A 181 -3.69 17.08 -0.41
N THR A 182 -2.88 18.14 -0.30
CA THR A 182 -1.66 18.16 0.53
C THR A 182 -1.58 19.44 1.35
N THR A 183 -1.22 19.32 2.63
CA THR A 183 -0.91 20.45 3.52
C THR A 183 0.29 20.13 4.40
N ASP A 184 0.86 21.12 5.10
CA ASP A 184 1.80 20.86 6.19
C ASP A 184 1.00 20.56 7.48
N THR A 185 1.07 19.32 7.96
CA THR A 185 0.36 18.85 9.16
C THR A 185 1.29 17.93 9.96
N PRO A 186 1.73 18.33 11.17
CA PRO A 186 2.66 17.55 11.98
C PRO A 186 1.91 16.48 12.79
N ASP A 187 1.33 15.49 12.12
CA ASP A 187 0.55 14.43 12.78
C ASP A 187 1.37 13.19 13.14
N PHE A 188 2.31 12.78 12.28
CA PHE A 188 3.23 11.67 12.50
C PHE A 188 4.54 11.95 11.76
N TRP A 189 5.68 11.67 12.40
CA TRP A 189 7.01 11.90 11.83
C TRP A 189 8.04 10.97 12.46
N ARG A 190 9.17 10.78 11.79
CA ARG A 190 10.37 10.16 12.37
C ARG A 190 11.56 11.05 12.10
N ARG A 191 12.28 11.44 13.14
CA ARG A 191 13.53 12.20 13.03
C ARG A 191 14.67 11.28 12.61
N GLU A 192 15.65 11.83 11.91
CA GLU A 192 16.90 11.12 11.58
C GLU A 192 17.56 10.54 12.84
N GLY A 193 18.05 9.30 12.73
CA GLY A 193 18.67 8.56 13.84
C GLY A 193 17.69 7.98 14.89
N MET A 194 16.38 8.29 14.82
CA MET A 194 15.40 7.72 15.75
C MET A 194 14.87 6.37 15.24
N PRO A 195 14.82 5.32 16.07
CA PRO A 195 14.39 3.99 15.65
C PRO A 195 12.87 3.86 15.43
N TYR A 196 12.09 4.75 16.05
CA TYR A 196 10.63 4.74 16.00
C TYR A 196 10.10 6.15 15.73
N PRO A 197 8.92 6.25 15.08
CA PRO A 197 8.26 7.51 14.85
C PRO A 197 7.62 8.08 16.13
N GLU A 198 7.29 9.36 16.09
CA GLU A 198 6.44 10.07 17.05
C GLU A 198 5.13 10.48 16.38
N HIS A 199 4.06 10.70 17.16
CA HIS A 199 2.77 11.11 16.63
C HIS A 199 1.95 11.96 17.61
N GLY A 200 1.06 12.79 17.07
CA GLY A 200 0.18 13.68 17.83
C GLY A 200 -1.03 12.99 18.48
N GLY A 201 -0.96 11.68 18.74
CA GLY A 201 -2.07 10.89 19.32
C GLY A 201 -3.38 11.05 18.53
N ARG A 202 -4.41 11.62 19.16
CA ARG A 202 -5.73 11.86 18.52
C ARG A 202 -5.68 12.81 17.32
N PHE A 203 -4.62 13.63 17.21
CA PHE A 203 -4.42 14.55 16.09
C PHE A 203 -4.21 13.82 14.75
N THR A 204 -3.75 12.56 14.77
CA THR A 204 -3.65 11.73 13.55
C THR A 204 -5.02 11.41 12.92
N GLY A 205 -6.10 11.50 13.71
CA GLY A 205 -7.46 11.22 13.28
C GLY A 205 -8.06 12.33 12.43
N GLU A 206 -8.78 13.26 13.07
CA GLU A 206 -9.58 14.27 12.35
C GLU A 206 -8.76 15.30 11.58
N PRO A 207 -7.78 16.00 12.19
CA PRO A 207 -7.00 17.00 11.48
C PRO A 207 -5.94 16.41 10.54
N GLY A 208 -5.46 15.18 10.80
CA GLY A 208 -4.62 14.39 9.89
C GLY A 208 -5.46 13.60 8.88
N TYR A 209 -5.64 12.30 9.14
CA TYR A 209 -6.23 11.34 8.21
C TYR A 209 -7.59 11.77 7.60
N PHE A 210 -8.61 12.09 8.41
CA PHE A 210 -9.96 12.32 7.89
C PHE A 210 -10.05 13.60 7.06
N LYS A 211 -9.39 14.69 7.48
CA LYS A 211 -9.29 15.92 6.68
C LYS A 211 -8.75 15.62 5.29
N HIS A 212 -7.61 14.94 5.18
CA HIS A 212 -6.94 14.76 3.90
C HIS A 212 -7.65 13.72 3.02
N VAL A 213 -8.03 12.57 3.58
CA VAL A 213 -8.74 11.53 2.84
C VAL A 213 -10.07 12.04 2.30
N THR A 214 -10.86 12.74 3.12
CA THR A 214 -12.19 13.19 2.66
C THR A 214 -12.11 14.35 1.67
N ASN A 215 -11.15 15.27 1.80
CA ASN A 215 -10.96 16.34 0.81
C ASN A 215 -10.34 15.82 -0.49
N GLY A 216 -9.37 14.90 -0.42
CA GLY A 216 -8.83 14.22 -1.60
C GLY A 216 -9.91 13.46 -2.36
N ALA A 217 -10.75 12.73 -1.63
CA ALA A 217 -11.85 11.98 -2.22
C ALA A 217 -12.90 12.90 -2.87
N LYS A 218 -13.39 13.91 -2.15
CA LYS A 218 -14.37 14.88 -2.67
C LYS A 218 -13.82 15.64 -3.88
N GLY A 219 -12.56 16.06 -3.83
CA GLY A 219 -11.93 16.77 -4.94
C GLY A 219 -11.90 15.94 -6.22
N LEU A 220 -11.61 14.63 -6.13
CA LEU A 220 -11.68 13.75 -7.29
C LEU A 220 -13.12 13.54 -7.78
N LEU A 221 -14.05 13.22 -6.86
CA LEU A 221 -15.46 13.00 -7.20
C LEU A 221 -16.07 14.21 -7.92
N GLU A 222 -15.80 15.42 -7.43
CA GLU A 222 -16.21 16.68 -8.05
C GLU A 222 -15.55 16.86 -9.42
N LYS A 223 -14.22 16.66 -9.52
CA LYS A 223 -13.46 16.83 -10.76
C LYS A 223 -14.02 15.99 -11.92
N ILE A 224 -14.39 14.74 -11.65
CA ILE A 224 -14.89 13.83 -12.68
C ILE A 224 -16.43 13.74 -12.72
N GLY A 225 -17.13 14.48 -11.87
CA GLY A 225 -18.60 14.53 -11.82
C GLY A 225 -19.26 13.21 -11.43
N THR A 226 -18.67 12.47 -10.48
CA THR A 226 -19.21 11.18 -9.98
C THR A 226 -19.57 11.25 -8.51
N LYS A 227 -20.33 10.26 -8.06
CA LYS A 227 -20.75 10.06 -6.66
C LYS A 227 -20.35 8.65 -6.19
N PRO A 228 -20.30 8.40 -4.86
CA PRO A 228 -19.92 7.10 -4.32
C PRO A 228 -20.71 5.91 -4.89
N GLU A 229 -21.98 6.11 -5.28
CA GLU A 229 -22.84 5.08 -5.84
C GLU A 229 -22.48 4.69 -7.28
N ASP A 230 -21.62 5.45 -7.96
CA ASP A 230 -21.15 5.16 -9.32
C ASP A 230 -19.95 4.19 -9.33
N TYR A 231 -19.53 3.70 -8.16
CA TYR A 231 -18.39 2.79 -7.99
C TYR A 231 -18.84 1.47 -7.37
N ASP A 232 -18.28 0.37 -7.86
CA ASP A 232 -18.53 -0.97 -7.32
C ASP A 232 -17.70 -1.23 -6.05
N TYR A 233 -16.51 -0.62 -5.98
CA TYR A 233 -15.59 -0.79 -4.86
C TYR A 233 -14.96 0.52 -4.41
N ALA A 234 -14.51 0.55 -3.15
CA ALA A 234 -13.77 1.67 -2.60
C ALA A 234 -12.63 1.23 -1.68
N VAL A 235 -11.47 1.86 -1.80
CA VAL A 235 -10.27 1.58 -1.01
C VAL A 235 -9.78 2.86 -0.35
N PHE A 236 -9.61 2.85 0.96
CA PHE A 236 -9.02 3.97 1.70
C PHE A 236 -7.73 3.49 2.36
N HIS A 237 -6.81 4.40 2.68
CA HIS A 237 -5.64 4.06 3.48
C HIS A 237 -6.05 3.42 4.82
N GLN A 238 -5.29 2.41 5.26
CA GLN A 238 -5.74 1.47 6.30
C GLN A 238 -4.76 1.46 7.49
N PRO A 239 -4.69 2.53 8.31
CA PRO A 239 -3.84 2.50 9.51
C PRO A 239 -4.36 1.51 10.57
N ASN A 240 -5.65 1.20 10.51
CA ASN A 240 -6.40 0.20 11.25
C ASN A 240 -7.71 -0.07 10.48
N GLY A 241 -8.56 -1.01 10.92
CA GLY A 241 -9.82 -1.32 10.20
C GLY A 241 -10.94 -0.31 10.40
N LYS A 242 -10.86 0.51 11.46
CA LYS A 242 -11.90 1.49 11.83
C LYS A 242 -11.85 2.77 10.99
N PHE A 243 -10.66 3.28 10.71
CA PHE A 243 -10.44 4.53 9.97
C PHE A 243 -10.96 4.49 8.52
N PRO A 244 -10.61 3.50 7.68
CA PRO A 244 -11.14 3.39 6.33
C PRO A 244 -12.67 3.20 6.35
N SER A 245 -13.20 2.42 7.30
CA SER A 245 -14.65 2.25 7.48
C SER A 245 -15.37 3.56 7.85
N LYS A 246 -14.78 4.39 8.72
CA LYS A 246 -15.33 5.71 9.08
C LYS A 246 -15.24 6.68 7.89
N ALA A 247 -14.12 6.72 7.17
CA ALA A 247 -13.95 7.58 6.00
C ALA A 247 -14.95 7.23 4.89
N ALA A 248 -15.10 5.94 4.58
CA ALA A 248 -16.09 5.44 3.64
C ALA A 248 -17.50 5.92 3.98
N LYS A 249 -17.92 5.74 5.24
CA LYS A 249 -19.23 6.20 5.73
C LYS A 249 -19.41 7.71 5.62
N MET A 250 -18.38 8.50 5.94
CA MET A 250 -18.42 9.97 5.83
C MET A 250 -18.59 10.44 4.38
N LEU A 251 -18.09 9.67 3.43
CA LEU A 251 -18.13 9.97 1.99
C LEU A 251 -19.38 9.42 1.29
N GLY A 252 -20.10 8.48 1.90
CA GLY A 252 -21.29 7.85 1.33
C GLY A 252 -21.08 6.43 0.77
N PHE A 253 -19.87 5.88 0.89
CA PHE A 253 -19.60 4.49 0.48
C PHE A 253 -20.17 3.49 1.49
N THR A 254 -20.65 2.37 0.96
CA THR A 254 -21.22 1.26 1.71
C THR A 254 -20.14 0.30 2.20
N LYS A 255 -20.50 -0.52 3.21
CA LYS A 255 -19.60 -1.57 3.73
C LYS A 255 -19.24 -2.60 2.65
N THR A 256 -20.16 -2.92 1.75
CA THR A 256 -19.95 -3.88 0.67
C THR A 256 -18.89 -3.39 -0.31
N GLN A 257 -18.91 -2.10 -0.68
CA GLN A 257 -17.91 -1.49 -1.57
C GLN A 257 -16.48 -1.57 -0.98
N ILE A 258 -16.32 -1.44 0.34
CA ILE A 258 -14.98 -1.44 0.96
C ILE A 258 -14.45 -2.81 1.39
N THR A 259 -15.34 -3.81 1.53
CA THR A 259 -14.96 -5.12 2.09
C THR A 259 -13.86 -5.82 1.28
N PRO A 260 -13.92 -5.84 -0.07
CA PRO A 260 -12.86 -6.40 -0.92
C PRO A 260 -11.45 -5.88 -0.63
N GLY A 261 -11.31 -4.57 -0.44
CA GLY A 261 -10.02 -3.92 -0.23
C GLY A 261 -9.58 -3.86 1.23
N LEU A 262 -10.44 -4.17 2.21
CA LEU A 262 -10.15 -4.03 3.64
C LEU A 262 -9.33 -5.20 4.19
N VAL A 263 -8.02 -5.15 3.99
CA VAL A 263 -7.08 -6.23 4.33
C VAL A 263 -6.35 -6.04 5.66
N VAL A 264 -6.24 -4.79 6.15
CA VAL A 264 -5.60 -4.45 7.42
C VAL A 264 -6.02 -5.32 8.62
N PRO A 265 -7.26 -5.85 8.74
CA PRO A 265 -7.60 -6.68 9.89
C PRO A 265 -6.78 -7.98 9.98
N LYS A 266 -6.23 -8.46 8.86
CA LYS A 266 -5.50 -9.74 8.73
C LYS A 266 -4.00 -9.57 8.48
N ILE A 267 -3.54 -8.38 8.10
CA ILE A 267 -2.13 -8.16 7.78
C ILE A 267 -1.53 -6.96 8.51
N GLY A 268 -2.34 -6.12 9.16
CA GLY A 268 -1.88 -4.86 9.74
C GLY A 268 -1.61 -3.78 8.67
N ASN A 269 -1.09 -2.64 9.11
CA ASN A 269 -0.78 -1.51 8.26
C ASN A 269 0.60 -1.71 7.62
N THR A 270 0.60 -1.87 6.29
CA THR A 270 1.81 -1.97 5.45
C THR A 270 2.21 -0.62 4.84
N TYR A 271 1.73 0.49 5.44
CA TYR A 271 2.14 1.86 5.16
C TYR A 271 2.07 2.22 3.68
N SER A 272 3.19 2.42 2.99
CA SER A 272 3.22 2.79 1.56
C SER A 272 2.59 1.74 0.66
N GLY A 273 2.54 0.48 1.11
CA GLY A 273 1.83 -0.61 0.45
C GLY A 273 0.36 -0.73 0.84
N SER A 274 -0.15 0.01 1.84
CA SER A 274 -1.46 -0.24 2.46
C SER A 274 -2.65 0.01 1.52
N CYS A 275 -2.68 1.19 0.87
CA CYS A 275 -3.75 1.50 -0.08
C CYS A 275 -3.63 0.63 -1.35
N LEU A 276 -2.39 0.45 -1.85
CA LEU A 276 -2.14 -0.40 -3.02
C LEU A 276 -2.50 -1.87 -2.78
N MET A 277 -2.31 -2.39 -1.56
CA MET A 277 -2.74 -3.74 -1.17
C MET A 277 -4.27 -3.88 -1.23
N GLY A 278 -5.01 -2.86 -0.80
CA GLY A 278 -6.45 -2.85 -0.96
C GLY A 278 -6.89 -2.80 -2.42
N ILE A 279 -6.19 -2.05 -3.27
CA ILE A 279 -6.44 -2.03 -4.73
C ILE A 279 -6.17 -3.40 -5.33
N ALA A 280 -5.02 -4.02 -5.02
CA ALA A 280 -4.67 -5.36 -5.49
C ALA A 280 -5.70 -6.42 -5.07
N ALA A 281 -6.11 -6.42 -3.78
CA ALA A 281 -7.13 -7.34 -3.27
C ALA A 281 -8.51 -7.14 -3.91
N THR A 282 -8.79 -5.91 -4.36
CA THR A 282 -10.02 -5.60 -5.11
C THR A 282 -9.91 -6.11 -6.56
N LEU A 283 -8.78 -5.87 -7.24
CA LEU A 283 -8.53 -6.36 -8.60
C LEU A 283 -8.53 -7.90 -8.71
N ASP A 284 -8.16 -8.59 -7.64
CA ASP A 284 -8.23 -10.06 -7.54
C ASP A 284 -9.66 -10.63 -7.62
N GLN A 285 -10.70 -9.80 -7.53
CA GLN A 285 -12.10 -10.25 -7.62
C GLN A 285 -13.02 -9.36 -8.48
N ALA A 286 -12.60 -8.13 -8.80
CA ALA A 286 -13.34 -7.20 -9.63
C ALA A 286 -13.51 -7.72 -11.06
N LYS A 287 -14.66 -7.46 -11.68
CA LYS A 287 -15.01 -7.89 -13.03
C LYS A 287 -14.74 -6.77 -14.04
N PRO A 288 -14.62 -7.10 -15.34
CA PRO A 288 -14.59 -6.08 -16.38
C PRO A 288 -15.78 -5.13 -16.28
N GLY A 289 -15.51 -3.82 -16.37
CA GLY A 289 -16.50 -2.76 -16.19
C GLY A 289 -16.67 -2.26 -14.76
N ASP A 290 -16.24 -3.02 -13.74
CA ASP A 290 -16.32 -2.56 -12.34
C ASP A 290 -15.46 -1.30 -12.14
N ARG A 291 -15.97 -0.33 -11.38
CA ARG A 291 -15.25 0.89 -10.99
C ARG A 291 -14.77 0.83 -9.54
N ILE A 292 -13.52 1.20 -9.33
CA ILE A 292 -12.83 1.21 -8.04
C ILE A 292 -12.46 2.64 -7.71
N PHE A 293 -12.97 3.17 -6.61
CA PHE A 293 -12.50 4.40 -6.02
C PHE A 293 -11.36 4.11 -5.06
N ALA A 294 -10.28 4.90 -5.06
CA ALA A 294 -9.23 4.76 -4.06
C ALA A 294 -8.80 6.11 -3.49
N THR A 295 -8.43 6.17 -2.22
CA THR A 295 -7.76 7.33 -1.62
C THR A 295 -6.70 6.90 -0.61
N ALA A 296 -5.44 7.12 -0.97
CA ALA A 296 -4.31 6.93 -0.08
C ALA A 296 -4.14 8.14 0.85
N PHE A 297 -3.36 7.95 1.92
CA PHE A 297 -2.99 8.99 2.86
C PHE A 297 -1.57 8.76 3.32
N GLY A 298 -0.82 9.84 3.52
CA GLY A 298 0.47 9.86 4.17
C GLY A 298 0.53 11.06 5.11
N SER A 299 0.99 10.84 6.33
CA SER A 299 1.20 11.90 7.32
C SER A 299 2.24 12.92 6.87
N GLY A 300 2.17 14.13 7.43
CA GLY A 300 2.99 15.28 7.04
C GLY A 300 2.28 16.46 6.35
N ALA A 301 1.16 16.40 5.63
CA ALA A 301 0.29 15.28 5.26
C ALA A 301 -0.34 15.48 3.87
N GLY A 302 -0.70 14.39 3.20
CA GLY A 302 -1.39 14.44 1.92
C GLY A 302 -2.15 13.16 1.58
N ALA A 303 -3.08 13.29 0.64
CA ALA A 303 -3.87 12.19 0.12
C ALA A 303 -3.85 12.19 -1.41
N ASP A 304 -3.76 11.00 -2.00
CA ASP A 304 -3.86 10.78 -3.46
C ASP A 304 -5.09 9.94 -3.74
N ALA A 305 -6.05 10.50 -4.47
CA ALA A 305 -7.27 9.82 -4.89
C ALA A 305 -7.16 9.34 -6.34
N PHE A 306 -7.79 8.20 -6.64
CA PHE A 306 -7.81 7.58 -7.96
C PHE A 306 -9.22 7.06 -8.29
N SER A 307 -9.61 7.22 -9.55
CA SER A 307 -10.78 6.57 -10.15
C SER A 307 -10.28 5.56 -11.16
N ILE A 308 -10.65 4.29 -10.99
CA ILE A 308 -10.09 3.18 -11.75
C ILE A 308 -11.22 2.33 -12.34
N THR A 309 -11.18 2.04 -13.63
CA THR A 309 -12.15 1.18 -14.32
C THR A 309 -11.48 -0.10 -14.78
N VAL A 310 -12.00 -1.25 -14.38
CA VAL A 310 -11.45 -2.57 -14.72
C VAL A 310 -11.81 -2.92 -16.17
N THR A 311 -10.87 -3.53 -16.88
CA THR A 311 -11.03 -3.94 -18.28
C THR A 311 -11.13 -5.46 -18.42
N ASP A 312 -11.45 -5.95 -19.61
CA ASP A 312 -11.50 -7.39 -19.94
C ASP A 312 -10.16 -8.11 -19.67
N ARG A 313 -9.04 -7.40 -19.84
CA ARG A 313 -7.69 -7.96 -19.69
C ARG A 313 -7.44 -8.55 -18.30
N ILE A 314 -8.16 -8.11 -17.26
CA ILE A 314 -8.01 -8.63 -15.91
C ILE A 314 -8.24 -10.15 -15.85
N GLU A 315 -9.19 -10.67 -16.63
CA GLU A 315 -9.57 -12.10 -16.59
C GLU A 315 -8.44 -12.99 -17.10
N GLU A 316 -7.64 -12.49 -18.04
CA GLU A 316 -6.53 -13.22 -18.63
C GLU A 316 -5.28 -13.25 -17.74
N ILE A 317 -5.07 -12.21 -16.93
CA ILE A 317 -3.82 -12.04 -16.18
C ILE A 317 -3.95 -12.41 -14.70
N ARG A 318 -5.13 -12.23 -14.08
CA ARG A 318 -5.31 -12.27 -12.62
C ARG A 318 -4.58 -13.44 -11.95
N ASN A 319 -4.77 -14.65 -12.49
CA ASN A 319 -4.29 -15.90 -11.90
C ASN A 319 -2.88 -16.33 -12.36
N ARG A 320 -2.14 -15.50 -13.08
CA ARG A 320 -0.76 -15.79 -13.51
C ARG A 320 0.29 -15.56 -12.40
N ALA A 321 -0.14 -14.94 -11.30
CA ALA A 321 0.64 -14.79 -10.07
C ALA A 321 -0.31 -14.87 -8.86
N PRO A 322 0.19 -15.15 -7.64
CA PRO A 322 -0.66 -15.29 -6.45
C PRO A 322 -1.53 -14.05 -6.18
N THR A 323 -2.79 -14.28 -5.82
CA THR A 323 -3.71 -13.25 -5.31
C THR A 323 -3.35 -12.89 -3.87
N VAL A 324 -3.78 -11.71 -3.41
CA VAL A 324 -3.64 -11.28 -2.01
C VAL A 324 -4.27 -12.32 -1.07
N SER A 325 -5.41 -12.88 -1.46
CA SER A 325 -6.11 -13.89 -0.66
C SER A 325 -5.30 -15.18 -0.47
N GLU A 326 -4.59 -15.62 -1.52
CA GLU A 326 -3.72 -16.80 -1.47
C GLU A 326 -2.45 -16.53 -0.67
N ILE A 327 -1.85 -15.35 -0.83
CA ILE A 327 -0.64 -14.94 -0.10
C ILE A 327 -0.89 -14.95 1.42
N ILE A 328 -2.05 -14.50 1.88
CA ILE A 328 -2.36 -14.37 3.31
C ILE A 328 -3.02 -15.62 3.92
N LYS A 329 -3.30 -16.66 3.12
CA LYS A 329 -4.15 -17.79 3.52
C LYS A 329 -3.54 -18.65 4.63
N ASP A 330 -2.24 -18.95 4.52
CA ASP A 330 -1.56 -19.94 5.36
C ASP A 330 -0.37 -19.32 6.12
N PRO A 331 -0.64 -18.45 7.12
CA PRO A 331 0.40 -17.79 7.88
C PRO A 331 1.09 -18.72 8.89
N VAL A 332 2.30 -18.33 9.29
CA VAL A 332 3.03 -18.96 10.40
C VAL A 332 2.95 -18.06 11.62
N TYR A 333 2.20 -18.46 12.64
CA TYR A 333 2.06 -17.68 13.86
C TYR A 333 3.32 -17.72 14.73
N ILE A 334 3.67 -16.58 15.31
CA ILE A 334 4.80 -16.42 16.22
C ILE A 334 4.36 -15.70 17.51
N ASP A 335 5.08 -15.95 18.60
CA ASP A 335 4.92 -15.25 19.86
C ASP A 335 5.66 -13.90 19.86
N TYR A 336 5.50 -13.14 20.95
CA TYR A 336 6.18 -11.85 21.07
C TYR A 336 7.72 -11.99 21.09
N ALA A 337 8.28 -13.03 21.71
CA ALA A 337 9.73 -13.20 21.79
C ALA A 337 10.36 -13.36 20.41
N ARG A 338 9.76 -14.20 19.56
CA ARG A 338 10.19 -14.37 18.16
C ARG A 338 9.91 -13.12 17.34
N TYR A 339 8.76 -12.46 17.53
CA TYR A 339 8.47 -11.17 16.88
C TYR A 339 9.52 -10.10 17.21
N ALA A 340 9.86 -9.93 18.48
CA ALA A 340 10.85 -8.97 18.94
C ALA A 340 12.25 -9.26 18.38
N ARG A 341 12.61 -10.56 18.27
CA ARG A 341 13.85 -10.98 17.59
C ARG A 341 13.84 -10.62 16.10
N HIS A 342 12.76 -10.97 15.39
CA HIS A 342 12.64 -10.72 13.94
C HIS A 342 12.67 -9.22 13.61
N LYS A 343 12.06 -8.38 14.45
CA LYS A 343 12.03 -6.93 14.27
C LYS A 343 13.22 -6.19 14.89
N GLY A 344 14.24 -6.89 15.40
CA GLY A 344 15.42 -6.27 16.01
C GLY A 344 15.12 -5.42 17.25
N LYS A 345 14.05 -5.75 17.99
CA LYS A 345 13.60 -4.99 19.18
C LYS A 345 14.36 -5.34 20.46
N ILE A 346 15.12 -6.44 20.44
CA ILE A 346 15.91 -6.89 21.58
C ILE A 346 17.25 -6.16 21.55
N ARG A 347 17.56 -5.40 22.61
CA ARG A 347 18.88 -4.81 22.79
C ARG A 347 19.88 -5.93 23.11
N LEU A 348 20.73 -6.25 22.14
CA LEU A 348 21.87 -7.13 22.36
C LEU A 348 22.97 -6.32 23.07
N ALA A 349 23.63 -6.95 24.04
CA ALA A 349 24.64 -6.34 24.92
C ALA A 349 25.87 -5.84 24.16
#